data_AF-A0A3N0Y666-F1
#
_entry.id   AF-A0A3N0Y666-F1
#
_cell.length_a   1.000
_cell.length_b   1.000
_cell.length_c   1.000
_cell.angle_alpha   90.00
_cell.angle_beta   90.00
_cell.angle_gamma   90.00
#
_symmetry.space_group_name_H-M   'P 1'
#
loop_
_entity.id
_entity.type
_entity.pdbx_description
1 polymer ?
#
loop_
_entity_poly.entity_id
_entity_poly.type
_entity_poly.pdbx_seq_one_letter_code
_entity_poly.pdbx_strand_id
1 'polypeptide(L)'
;MEGDSVTLNTEVQKYMLIQWMFGSTRIAEIDRLTQTNSTYDGPAERFRDRLKLDQTGSLTITNTRTTDSGLYTVTVISKETSYVSFNVTVYNYIHCCGSTEAVIRLVLSALVGVATVAFLVYDIRSTRSELNSMKESRYHRQIHEVKSDHQYEMRRSFSSRYVC
;
A
#
# COMPACT_ATOMS: atom_id res chain seq x y z
N MET A 1 -15.34 -7.04 6.92
CA MET A 1 -15.61 -5.83 6.12
C MET A 1 -17.04 -5.39 6.35
N GLU A 2 -17.44 -4.18 5.96
CA GLU A 2 -18.86 -3.81 5.95
C GLU A 2 -19.66 -4.82 5.10
N GLY A 3 -20.83 -5.22 5.61
CA GLY A 3 -21.66 -6.29 5.06
C GLY A 3 -21.35 -7.68 5.62
N ASP A 4 -20.14 -7.92 6.12
CA ASP A 4 -19.76 -9.23 6.67
C ASP A 4 -20.31 -9.44 8.08
N SER A 5 -20.28 -10.69 8.53
CA SER A 5 -20.47 -11.05 9.93
C SER A 5 -19.14 -11.11 10.69
N VAL A 6 -19.15 -10.71 11.96
CA VAL A 6 -18.02 -10.89 12.89
C VAL A 6 -18.51 -11.57 14.16
N THR A 7 -17.70 -12.48 14.71
CA THR A 7 -17.98 -13.16 15.97
C THR A 7 -16.91 -12.81 17.00
N LEU A 8 -17.36 -12.34 18.16
CA LEU A 8 -16.54 -12.02 19.32
C LEU A 8 -16.62 -13.20 20.30
N ASN A 9 -15.58 -14.03 20.29
CA ASN A 9 -15.57 -15.29 21.01
C ASN A 9 -15.37 -15.08 22.51
N THR A 10 -16.18 -15.75 23.32
CA THR A 10 -15.94 -15.95 24.75
C THR A 10 -15.52 -17.39 24.98
N GLU A 11 -14.25 -17.63 25.31
CA GLU A 11 -13.73 -18.96 25.63
C GLU A 11 -14.11 -19.38 27.06
N VAL A 12 -15.40 -19.40 27.39
CA VAL A 12 -15.86 -19.68 28.76
C VAL A 12 -16.73 -20.92 28.82
N GLN A 13 -16.30 -21.90 29.64
CA GLN A 13 -17.03 -23.15 29.83
C GLN A 13 -18.10 -23.07 30.93
N LYS A 14 -17.95 -22.16 31.91
CA LYS A 14 -18.84 -22.07 33.07
C LYS A 14 -19.11 -20.62 33.48
N TYR A 15 -20.37 -20.23 33.40
CA TYR A 15 -20.85 -18.89 33.75
C TYR A 15 -22.26 -18.97 34.34
N MET A 16 -22.63 -17.97 35.12
CA MET A 16 -24.00 -17.70 35.58
C MET A 16 -24.64 -16.61 34.71
N LEU A 17 -23.89 -15.53 34.44
CA LEU A 17 -24.30 -14.41 33.62
C LEU A 17 -23.21 -14.03 32.63
N ILE A 18 -23.59 -13.77 31.38
CA ILE A 18 -22.74 -13.12 30.38
C ILE A 18 -23.46 -11.86 29.92
N GLN A 19 -22.79 -10.72 29.97
CA GLN A 19 -23.34 -9.44 29.56
C GLN A 19 -22.41 -8.75 28.57
N TRP A 20 -22.94 -8.43 27.39
CA TRP A 20 -22.25 -7.67 26.35
C TRP A 20 -22.66 -6.21 26.37
N MET A 21 -21.65 -5.35 26.29
CA MET A 21 -21.81 -3.91 26.18
C MET A 21 -21.13 -3.41 24.92
N PHE A 22 -21.74 -2.42 24.28
CA PHE A 22 -21.12 -1.57 23.28
C PHE A 22 -20.96 -0.17 23.90
N GLY A 23 -19.71 0.23 24.16
CA GLY A 23 -19.44 1.39 25.02
C GLY A 23 -20.09 1.21 26.40
N SER A 24 -21.02 2.11 26.75
CA SER A 24 -21.79 2.07 28.00
C SER A 24 -23.19 1.45 27.85
N THR A 25 -23.55 0.96 26.66
CA THR A 25 -24.90 0.42 26.40
C THR A 25 -24.90 -1.10 26.38
N ARG A 26 -25.82 -1.73 27.11
CA ARG A 26 -26.03 -3.18 27.06
C ARG A 26 -26.67 -3.57 25.74
N ILE A 27 -26.10 -4.56 25.06
CA ILE A 27 -26.55 -5.02 23.74
C ILE A 27 -26.95 -6.49 23.70
N ALA A 28 -26.43 -7.31 24.63
CA ALA A 28 -26.85 -8.69 24.74
C ALA A 28 -26.58 -9.26 26.14
N GLU A 29 -27.32 -10.29 26.52
CA GLU A 29 -27.22 -10.94 27.82
C GLU A 29 -27.63 -12.41 27.76
N ILE A 30 -26.92 -13.26 28.49
CA ILE A 30 -27.29 -14.65 28.78
C ILE A 30 -27.28 -14.83 30.28
N ASP A 31 -28.45 -15.07 30.87
CA ASP A 31 -28.61 -15.34 32.28
C ASP A 31 -29.13 -16.78 32.49
N ARG A 32 -28.30 -17.62 33.11
CA ARG A 32 -28.66 -19.01 33.40
C ARG A 32 -29.56 -19.16 34.62
N LEU A 33 -29.62 -18.16 35.50
CA LEU A 33 -30.50 -18.18 36.67
C LEU A 33 -31.95 -17.98 36.26
N THR A 34 -32.18 -17.03 35.35
CA THR A 34 -33.51 -16.74 34.79
C THR A 34 -33.81 -17.53 33.52
N GLN A 35 -32.83 -18.25 32.97
CA GLN A 35 -32.91 -18.96 31.69
C GLN A 35 -33.29 -18.04 30.52
N THR A 36 -32.76 -16.81 30.53
CA THR A 36 -33.06 -15.80 29.52
C THR A 36 -31.84 -15.52 28.64
N ASN A 37 -32.09 -15.42 27.33
CA ASN A 37 -31.12 -15.00 26.34
C ASN A 37 -31.72 -13.82 25.58
N SER A 38 -31.17 -12.64 25.80
CA SER A 38 -31.74 -11.39 25.31
C SER A 38 -30.73 -10.65 24.44
N THR A 39 -31.23 -10.06 23.37
CA THR A 39 -30.48 -9.09 22.56
C THR A 39 -31.25 -7.79 22.54
N TYR A 40 -30.52 -6.69 22.47
CA TYR A 40 -31.07 -5.34 22.50
C TYR A 40 -30.57 -4.60 21.27
N ASP A 41 -31.46 -3.88 20.58
CA ASP A 41 -31.13 -3.16 19.36
C ASP A 41 -30.16 -1.99 19.60
N GLY A 42 -29.93 -1.63 20.86
CA GLY A 42 -29.05 -0.55 21.26
C GLY A 42 -29.59 0.83 20.87
N PRO A 43 -28.76 1.88 20.98
CA PRO A 43 -29.19 3.24 20.70
C PRO A 43 -29.55 3.40 19.22
N ALA A 44 -30.66 4.11 18.95
CA ALA A 44 -31.18 4.34 17.60
C ALA A 44 -31.39 3.05 16.78
N GLU A 45 -31.75 1.94 17.44
CA GLU A 45 -31.98 0.64 16.82
C GLU A 45 -30.78 0.13 15.99
N ARG A 46 -29.58 0.56 16.36
CA ARG A 46 -28.34 0.30 15.60
C ARG A 46 -28.18 -1.17 15.26
N PHE A 47 -28.41 -2.07 16.21
CA PHE A 47 -28.16 -3.50 16.10
C PHE A 47 -29.41 -4.33 15.80
N ARG A 48 -30.51 -3.67 15.42
CA ARG A 48 -31.80 -4.31 15.15
C ARG A 48 -31.67 -5.49 14.19
N ASP A 49 -32.15 -6.65 14.64
CA ASP A 49 -32.15 -7.94 13.93
C ASP A 49 -30.76 -8.48 13.53
N ARG A 50 -29.67 -7.92 14.08
CA ARG A 50 -28.28 -8.24 13.67
C ARG A 50 -27.43 -8.94 14.73
N LEU A 51 -27.88 -8.98 15.98
CA LEU A 51 -27.16 -9.66 17.06
C LEU A 51 -27.61 -11.10 17.21
N LYS A 52 -26.65 -12.00 17.38
CA LYS A 52 -26.90 -13.40 17.74
C LYS A 52 -25.96 -13.82 18.86
N LEU A 53 -26.51 -14.45 19.88
CA LEU A 53 -25.76 -15.09 20.96
C LEU A 53 -25.74 -16.59 20.73
N ASP A 54 -24.57 -17.21 20.89
CA ASP A 54 -24.46 -18.65 20.94
C ASP A 54 -24.56 -19.19 22.38
N GLN A 55 -24.43 -20.51 22.54
CA GLN A 55 -24.46 -21.15 23.86
C GLN A 55 -23.19 -20.92 24.69
N THR A 56 -22.08 -20.52 24.06
CA THR A 56 -20.81 -20.21 24.73
C THR A 56 -20.76 -18.78 25.26
N GLY A 57 -21.73 -17.95 24.88
CA GLY A 57 -21.78 -16.53 25.18
C GLY A 57 -21.12 -15.66 24.12
N SER A 58 -20.65 -16.24 23.02
CA SER A 58 -20.02 -15.50 21.94
C SER A 58 -21.06 -14.69 21.19
N LEU A 59 -20.73 -13.43 20.92
CA LEU A 59 -21.61 -12.49 20.24
C LEU A 59 -21.26 -12.43 18.77
N THR A 60 -22.24 -12.70 17.90
CA THR A 60 -22.12 -12.50 16.46
C THR A 60 -22.91 -11.27 16.03
N ILE A 61 -22.26 -10.39 15.28
CA ILE A 61 -22.87 -9.22 14.64
C ILE A 61 -22.92 -9.52 13.14
N THR A 62 -24.12 -9.62 12.57
CA THR A 62 -24.32 -9.84 11.13
C THR A 62 -24.47 -8.51 10.39
N ASN A 63 -24.18 -8.53 9.08
CA ASN A 63 -24.32 -7.36 8.20
C ASN A 63 -23.71 -6.10 8.84
N THR A 64 -22.44 -6.22 9.22
CA THR A 64 -21.73 -5.16 9.95
C THR A 64 -21.69 -3.87 9.15
N ARG A 65 -21.73 -2.73 9.84
CA ARG A 65 -21.65 -1.40 9.27
C ARG A 65 -20.41 -0.68 9.80
N THR A 66 -19.93 0.34 9.10
CA THR A 66 -18.82 1.19 9.60
C THR A 66 -19.12 1.80 10.98
N THR A 67 -20.29 2.44 11.10
CA THR A 67 -21.34 2.03 12.03
C THR A 67 -20.86 1.38 13.32
N ASP A 68 -20.78 0.06 13.25
CA ASP A 68 -20.59 -0.93 14.31
C ASP A 68 -19.19 -0.93 14.91
N SER A 69 -18.26 -0.15 14.37
CA SER A 69 -16.93 -0.02 14.95
C SER A 69 -16.99 0.56 16.37
N GLY A 70 -16.07 0.12 17.22
CA GLY A 70 -15.92 0.60 18.58
C GLY A 70 -15.56 -0.49 19.59
N LEU A 71 -15.61 -0.11 20.86
CA LEU A 71 -15.26 -0.96 21.98
C LEU A 71 -16.47 -1.80 22.43
N TYR A 72 -16.29 -3.12 22.38
CA TYR A 72 -17.20 -4.10 22.93
C TYR A 72 -16.59 -4.67 24.19
N THR A 73 -17.33 -4.69 25.28
CA THR A 73 -16.90 -5.33 26.54
C THR A 73 -17.86 -6.44 26.90
N VAL A 74 -17.30 -7.56 27.36
CA VAL A 74 -18.06 -8.66 27.91
C VAL A 74 -17.68 -8.87 29.36
N THR A 75 -18.70 -8.94 30.20
CA THR A 75 -18.56 -9.31 31.61
C THR A 75 -19.09 -10.72 31.77
N VAL A 76 -18.28 -11.62 32.30
CA VAL A 76 -18.66 -13.00 32.58
C VAL A 76 -18.64 -13.23 34.07
N ILE A 77 -19.82 -13.43 34.66
CA ILE A 77 -19.98 -13.68 36.08
C ILE A 77 -20.03 -15.19 36.30
N SER A 78 -19.10 -15.69 37.10
CA SER A 78 -19.04 -17.07 37.53
C SER A 78 -18.69 -17.13 39.03
N LYS A 79 -17.81 -18.04 39.45
CA LYS A 79 -17.18 -17.95 40.79
C LYS A 79 -16.28 -16.72 40.87
N GLU A 80 -15.57 -16.43 39.79
CA GLU A 80 -14.77 -15.23 39.60
C GLU A 80 -15.37 -14.46 38.43
N THR A 81 -15.38 -13.13 38.55
CA THR A 81 -15.88 -12.27 37.47
C THR A 81 -14.72 -11.92 36.54
N SER A 82 -14.89 -12.15 35.25
CA SER A 82 -13.90 -11.77 34.23
C SER A 82 -14.46 -10.70 33.31
N TYR A 83 -13.54 -9.91 32.77
CA TYR A 83 -13.82 -8.80 31.86
C TYR A 83 -12.93 -8.94 30.63
N VAL A 84 -13.53 -8.96 29.43
CA VAL A 84 -12.80 -9.00 28.17
C VAL A 84 -13.27 -7.86 27.29
N SER A 85 -12.34 -7.24 26.58
CA SER A 85 -12.61 -6.11 25.68
C SER A 85 -12.17 -6.45 24.26
N PHE A 86 -13.01 -6.11 23.29
CA PHE A 86 -12.74 -6.25 21.87
C PHE A 86 -12.86 -4.88 21.20
N ASN A 87 -11.83 -4.47 20.47
CA ASN A 87 -11.92 -3.30 19.62
C ASN A 87 -12.24 -3.77 18.20
N VAL A 88 -13.45 -3.46 17.73
CA VAL A 88 -13.91 -3.84 16.40
C VAL A 88 -13.77 -2.66 15.47
N THR A 89 -13.11 -2.88 14.34
CA THR A 89 -12.98 -1.89 13.27
C THR A 89 -13.58 -2.47 11.99
N VAL A 90 -14.61 -1.80 11.46
CA VAL A 90 -15.28 -2.20 10.22
C VAL A 90 -14.87 -1.24 9.10
N TYR A 91 -14.25 -1.78 8.06
CA TYR A 91 -13.87 -1.01 6.88
C TYR A 91 -14.96 -1.10 5.81
N ASN A 92 -15.30 0.05 5.22
CA ASN A 92 -16.07 0.11 3.97
C ASN A 92 -15.09 -0.06 2.81
N TYR A 93 -15.37 -1.03 1.94
CA TYR A 93 -14.67 -1.11 0.67
C TYR A 93 -15.33 -0.12 -0.29
N ILE A 94 -14.68 1.02 -0.50
CA ILE A 94 -14.97 1.85 -1.67
C ILE A 94 -14.58 1.00 -2.87
N HIS A 95 -15.58 0.35 -3.46
CA HIS A 95 -15.42 -0.35 -4.72
C HIS A 95 -15.15 0.71 -5.77
N CYS A 96 -13.87 0.95 -6.02
CA CYS A 96 -13.34 1.73 -7.11
C CYS A 96 -13.72 1.04 -8.44
N CYS A 97 -14.97 1.19 -8.85
CA CYS A 97 -15.48 0.61 -10.07
C CYS A 97 -14.86 1.35 -11.27
N GLY A 98 -13.91 0.69 -11.95
CA GLY A 98 -13.43 0.99 -13.30
C GLY A 98 -12.64 2.29 -13.50
N SER A 99 -13.15 3.44 -13.07
CA SER A 99 -12.58 4.75 -13.41
C SER A 99 -11.25 5.01 -12.72
N THR A 100 -11.13 4.78 -11.42
CA THR A 100 -9.86 4.99 -10.70
C THR A 100 -8.84 3.93 -11.08
N GLU A 101 -9.24 2.68 -11.32
CA GLU A 101 -8.33 1.65 -11.84
C GLU A 101 -7.79 2.03 -13.23
N ALA A 102 -8.66 2.46 -14.15
CA ALA A 102 -8.27 2.93 -15.48
C ALA A 102 -7.37 4.18 -15.42
N VAL A 103 -7.69 5.13 -14.54
CA VAL A 103 -6.87 6.33 -14.33
C VAL A 103 -5.51 5.97 -13.75
N ILE A 104 -5.43 5.08 -12.75
CA ILE A 104 -4.16 4.60 -12.20
C ILE A 104 -3.32 3.92 -13.29
N ARG A 105 -3.93 3.04 -14.10
CA ARG A 105 -3.25 2.41 -15.25
C ARG A 105 -2.76 3.44 -16.26
N LEU A 106 -3.58 4.43 -16.61
CA LEU A 106 -3.22 5.49 -17.55
C LEU A 106 -2.03 6.31 -17.03
N VAL A 107 -2.07 6.72 -15.76
CA VAL A 107 -0.98 7.47 -15.13
C VAL A 107 0.32 6.66 -15.11
N LEU A 108 0.26 5.38 -14.73
CA LEU A 108 1.44 4.50 -14.74
C LEU A 108 2.01 4.31 -16.15
N SER A 109 1.16 4.06 -17.14
CA SER A 109 1.58 3.95 -18.54
C SER A 109 2.21 5.24 -19.07
N ALA A 110 1.65 6.40 -18.72
CA ALA A 110 2.20 7.70 -19.12
C ALA A 110 3.58 7.95 -18.48
N LEU A 111 3.75 7.67 -17.19
CA LEU A 111 5.02 7.85 -16.48
C LEU A 111 6.12 6.94 -17.05
N VAL A 112 5.81 5.66 -17.30
CA VAL A 112 6.76 4.74 -17.93
C VAL A 112 7.08 5.20 -19.36
N GLY A 113 6.08 5.64 -20.13
CA GLY A 113 6.29 6.22 -21.46
C GLY A 113 7.26 7.40 -21.43
N VAL A 114 7.06 8.36 -20.54
CA VAL A 114 7.95 9.52 -20.39
C VAL A 114 9.36 9.10 -19.99
N ALA A 115 9.50 8.17 -19.03
CA ALA A 115 10.80 7.68 -18.58
C ALA A 115 11.57 6.99 -19.72
N THR A 116 10.90 6.14 -20.51
CA THR A 116 11.53 5.45 -21.65
C THR A 116 11.99 6.43 -22.74
N VAL A 117 11.18 7.44 -23.08
CA VAL A 117 11.56 8.48 -24.05
C VAL A 117 12.73 9.31 -23.53
N ALA A 118 12.70 9.72 -22.27
CA ALA A 118 13.79 10.47 -21.65
C ALA A 118 15.10 9.66 -21.65
N PHE A 119 15.04 8.37 -21.33
CA PHE A 119 16.18 7.46 -21.37
C PHE A 119 16.76 7.32 -22.78
N LEU A 120 15.92 7.13 -23.80
CA LEU A 120 16.36 7.05 -25.20
C LEU A 120 16.99 8.37 -25.69
N VAL A 121 16.40 9.52 -25.33
CA VAL A 121 16.97 10.83 -25.67
C VAL A 121 18.32 11.02 -24.99
N TYR A 122 18.43 10.60 -23.73
CA TYR A 122 19.69 10.64 -23.00
C TYR A 122 20.76 9.78 -23.68
N ASP A 123 20.43 8.53 -24.03
CA ASP A 123 21.33 7.60 -24.70
C ASP A 123 21.81 8.12 -26.07
N ILE A 124 20.88 8.58 -26.93
CA ILE A 124 21.20 9.16 -28.24
C ILE A 124 22.11 10.39 -28.10
N ARG A 125 21.81 11.28 -27.16
CA ARG A 125 22.65 12.46 -26.89
C ARG A 125 24.03 12.04 -26.40
N SER A 126 24.10 11.04 -25.53
CA SER A 126 25.34 10.48 -25.01
C SER A 126 26.21 9.94 -26.15
N THR A 127 25.70 9.02 -26.97
CA THR A 127 26.45 8.45 -28.09
C THR A 127 26.87 9.52 -29.11
N ARG A 128 26.02 10.51 -29.37
CA ARG A 128 26.37 11.63 -30.27
C ARG A 128 27.50 12.48 -29.70
N SER A 129 27.50 12.72 -28.39
CA SER A 129 28.56 13.49 -27.72
C SER A 129 29.92 12.79 -27.80
N GLU A 130 29.94 11.46 -27.61
CA GLU A 130 31.15 10.64 -27.77
C GLU A 130 31.65 10.66 -29.21
N LEU A 131 30.75 10.52 -30.19
CA LEU A 131 31.11 10.57 -31.61
C LEU A 131 31.67 11.93 -32.02
N ASN A 132 31.10 13.03 -31.50
CA ASN A 132 31.59 14.38 -31.75
C ASN A 132 33.00 14.58 -31.16
N SER A 133 33.22 14.13 -29.92
CA SER A 133 34.54 14.14 -29.28
C SER A 133 35.59 13.33 -30.07
N MET A 134 35.20 12.15 -30.59
CA MET A 134 36.07 11.32 -31.42
C MET A 134 36.37 11.96 -32.79
N LYS A 135 35.40 12.65 -33.40
CA LYS A 135 35.62 13.41 -34.65
C LYS A 135 36.61 14.54 -34.42
N GLU A 136 36.40 15.35 -33.38
CA GLU A 136 37.24 16.51 -33.06
C GLU A 136 38.68 16.08 -32.74
N SER A 137 38.86 14.98 -32.01
CA SER A 137 40.17 14.37 -31.76
C SER A 137 40.86 13.88 -33.05
N ARG A 138 40.11 13.33 -34.01
CA ARG A 138 40.66 12.91 -35.31
C ARG A 138 41.05 14.09 -36.20
N TYR A 139 40.24 15.15 -36.24
CA TYR A 139 40.59 16.39 -36.95
C TYR A 139 41.89 16.99 -36.40
N HIS A 140 42.05 17.06 -35.07
CA HIS A 140 43.28 17.56 -34.45
C HIS A 140 44.50 16.68 -34.74
N ARG A 141 44.36 15.35 -34.67
CA ARG A 141 45.45 14.43 -35.00
C ARG A 141 45.91 14.58 -36.45
N GLN A 142 44.97 14.68 -37.40
CA GLN A 142 45.28 14.80 -38.81
C GLN A 142 45.99 16.13 -39.15
N ILE A 143 45.58 17.24 -38.51
CA ILE A 143 46.27 18.54 -38.67
C ILE A 143 47.70 18.48 -38.11
N HIS A 144 47.90 17.79 -36.98
CA HIS A 144 49.22 17.63 -36.39
C HIS A 144 50.15 16.78 -37.28
N GLU A 145 49.63 15.70 -37.87
CA GLU A 145 50.34 14.80 -38.78
C GLU A 145 50.78 15.53 -40.07
N VAL A 146 49.88 16.29 -40.70
CA VAL A 146 50.21 17.11 -41.87
C VAL A 146 51.28 18.16 -41.55
N LYS A 147 51.22 18.76 -40.36
CA LYS A 147 52.21 19.77 -39.94
C LYS A 147 53.58 19.15 -39.65
N SER A 148 53.63 17.93 -39.10
CA SER A 148 54.89 17.22 -38.89
C SER A 148 55.55 16.80 -40.21
N ASP A 149 54.76 16.33 -41.18
CA ASP A 149 55.28 15.95 -42.50
C ASP A 149 55.85 17.15 -43.25
N HIS A 150 55.12 18.27 -43.23
CA HIS A 150 55.58 19.50 -43.86
C HIS A 150 56.85 20.05 -43.20
N GLN A 151 56.98 19.95 -41.86
CA GLN A 151 58.21 20.31 -41.18
C GLN A 151 59.37 19.35 -41.50
N TYR A 152 59.12 18.05 -41.61
CA TYR A 152 60.14 17.06 -41.99
C TYR A 152 60.68 17.31 -43.40
N GLU A 153 59.80 17.56 -44.38
CA GLU A 153 60.18 17.91 -45.75
C GLU A 153 60.95 19.23 -45.82
N MET A 154 60.52 20.25 -45.08
CA MET A 154 61.22 21.53 -45.01
C MET A 154 62.62 21.33 -44.42
N ARG A 155 62.76 20.56 -43.34
CA ARG A 155 64.06 20.26 -42.71
C ARG A 155 64.98 19.45 -43.64
N ARG A 156 64.43 18.51 -44.42
CA ARG A 156 65.17 17.74 -45.43
C ARG A 156 65.65 18.61 -46.59
N SER A 157 64.82 19.54 -47.05
CA SER A 157 65.17 20.52 -48.10
C SER A 157 66.28 21.49 -47.66
N PHE A 158 66.30 21.88 -46.39
CA PHE A 158 67.38 22.68 -45.83
C PHE A 158 68.65 21.83 -45.62
N SER A 159 68.57 20.61 -45.06
CA SER A 159 69.74 19.74 -44.87
C SER A 159 70.42 19.33 -46.18
N SER A 160 69.67 19.19 -47.28
CA SER A 160 70.23 18.88 -48.61
C SER A 160 70.97 20.06 -49.24
N ARG A 161 70.78 21.30 -48.75
CA ARG A 161 71.41 22.51 -49.29
C ARG A 161 72.72 22.91 -48.59
N TYR A 162 73.13 22.19 -47.55
CA TYR A 162 74.38 22.43 -46.83
C TYR A 162 75.34 21.22 -46.86
N VAL A 163 75.14 20.28 -47.79
CA VAL A 163 76.11 19.24 -48.12
C VAL A 163 76.82 19.66 -49.41
N CYS A 164 77.81 20.54 -49.27
CA CYS A 164 78.93 20.77 -50.17
C CYS A 164 80.09 21.27 -49.31
#